data_AF-A0A6S7J0H2-F1
#
_entry.id   AF-A0A6S7J0H2-F1
#
_cell.length_a   1.000
_cell.length_b   1.000
_cell.length_c   1.000
_cell.angle_alpha   90.00
_cell.angle_beta   90.00
_cell.angle_gamma   90.00
#
_symmetry.space_group_name_H-M   'P 1'
#
loop_
_entity.id
_entity.type
_entity.pdbx_description
1 polymer ?
#
loop_
_entity_poly.entity_id
_entity_poly.type
_entity_poly.pdbx_seq_one_letter_code
_entity_poly.pdbx_strand_id
1 'polypeptide(L)'
;MDKEIKNKAKNARRGAKGSLTRAMHVTNELIEASRSKSEVKQAFEELRRAHEGLVMKHEEFTMLLDDEEFEEAEKWMQVCASEYVAFTMRYHDYIKKIDEDKSKQNVSDSVVGESSEENNEESNDSQR
;
A
#
# COMPACT_ATOMS: atom_id res chain seq x y z
N MET A 1 19.15 -24.74 -28.43
CA MET A 1 19.04 -23.27 -28.38
C MET A 1 17.75 -22.86 -27.68
N ASP A 2 16.60 -23.41 -28.09
CA ASP A 2 15.28 -23.07 -27.54
C ASP A 2 15.12 -23.34 -26.02
N LYS A 3 15.60 -24.50 -25.55
CA LYS A 3 15.60 -24.86 -24.12
C LYS A 3 16.43 -23.90 -23.24
N GLU A 4 17.50 -23.33 -23.77
CA GLU A 4 18.34 -22.40 -23.02
C GLU A 4 17.66 -21.05 -22.84
N ILE A 5 17.01 -20.54 -23.88
CA ILE A 5 16.24 -19.29 -23.87
C ILE A 5 15.08 -19.41 -22.88
N LYS A 6 14.32 -20.49 -22.97
CA LYS A 6 13.22 -20.80 -22.04
C LYS A 6 13.68 -20.89 -20.57
N ASN A 7 14.81 -21.54 -20.31
CA ASN A 7 15.36 -21.62 -18.95
C ASN A 7 15.80 -20.24 -18.41
N LYS A 8 16.38 -19.39 -19.27
CA LYS A 8 16.75 -18.02 -18.89
C LYS A 8 15.51 -17.19 -18.55
N ALA A 9 14.47 -17.25 -19.37
CA ALA A 9 13.19 -16.57 -19.12
C ALA A 9 12.52 -17.07 -17.82
N LYS A 10 12.48 -18.39 -17.59
CA LYS A 10 11.97 -18.98 -16.34
C LYS A 10 12.71 -18.47 -15.11
N ASN A 11 14.04 -18.38 -15.19
CA ASN A 11 14.86 -17.86 -14.10
C ASN A 11 14.65 -16.37 -13.86
N ALA A 12 14.51 -15.57 -14.92
CA ALA A 12 14.19 -14.15 -14.82
C ALA A 12 12.83 -13.93 -14.14
N ARG A 13 11.79 -14.69 -14.54
CA ARG A 13 10.47 -14.68 -13.91
C ARG A 13 10.54 -15.05 -12.43
N ARG A 14 11.27 -16.11 -12.09
CA ARG A 14 11.49 -16.52 -10.69
C ARG A 14 12.20 -15.43 -9.88
N GLY A 15 13.21 -14.77 -10.48
CA GLY A 15 13.90 -13.64 -9.88
C GLY A 15 12.96 -12.47 -9.59
N ALA A 16 12.08 -12.13 -10.53
CA ALA A 16 11.07 -11.10 -10.37
C ALA A 16 10.07 -11.43 -9.24
N LYS A 17 9.62 -12.69 -9.12
CA LYS A 17 8.80 -13.13 -7.97
C LYS A 17 9.54 -12.93 -6.65
N GLY A 18 10.84 -13.23 -6.61
CA GLY A 18 11.68 -12.98 -5.44
C GLY A 18 11.74 -11.49 -5.07
N SER A 19 11.84 -10.60 -6.06
CA SER A 19 11.78 -9.16 -5.84
C SER A 19 10.44 -8.70 -5.29
N LEU A 20 9.33 -9.18 -5.85
CA LEU A 20 7.99 -8.91 -5.35
C LEU A 20 7.82 -9.37 -3.90
N THR A 21 8.26 -10.59 -3.58
CA THR A 21 8.17 -11.16 -2.23
C THR A 21 8.94 -10.30 -1.21
N ARG A 22 10.15 -9.86 -1.55
CA ARG A 22 10.94 -8.98 -0.68
C ARG A 22 10.27 -7.61 -0.51
N ALA A 23 9.72 -7.04 -1.57
CA ALA A 23 9.01 -5.76 -1.49
C ALA A 23 7.76 -5.86 -0.61
N MET A 24 6.96 -6.93 -0.75
CA MET A 24 5.82 -7.22 0.15
C MET A 24 6.26 -7.31 1.60
N HIS A 25 7.35 -8.03 1.89
CA HIS A 25 7.87 -8.14 3.25
C HIS A 25 8.27 -6.76 3.83
N VAL A 26 9.04 -5.97 3.09
CA VAL A 26 9.43 -4.62 3.53
C VAL A 26 8.20 -3.74 3.80
N THR A 27 7.22 -3.72 2.90
CA THR A 27 6.01 -2.93 3.12
C THR A 27 5.21 -3.44 4.33
N ASN A 28 5.17 -4.75 4.57
CA ASN A 28 4.49 -5.34 5.72
C ASN A 28 5.13 -4.92 7.04
N GLU A 29 6.46 -4.98 7.14
CA GLU A 29 7.20 -4.55 8.34
C GLU A 29 6.92 -3.08 8.67
N LEU A 30 6.82 -2.22 7.65
CA LEU A 30 6.47 -0.80 7.86
C LEU A 30 5.02 -0.61 8.33
N ILE A 31 4.08 -1.41 7.81
CA ILE A 31 2.69 -1.41 8.27
C ILE A 31 2.60 -1.88 9.73
N GLU A 32 3.28 -2.97 10.08
CA GLU A 32 3.28 -3.57 11.42
C GLU A 32 3.94 -2.66 12.45
N ALA A 33 5.01 -1.96 12.08
CA ALA A 33 5.63 -0.93 12.88
C ALA A 33 4.82 0.39 12.93
N SER A 34 3.62 0.44 12.36
CA SER A 34 2.73 1.60 12.33
C SER A 34 3.44 2.88 11.87
N ARG A 35 4.26 2.76 10.81
CA ARG A 35 5.08 3.86 10.28
C ARG A 35 4.25 4.99 9.68
N SER A 36 4.90 6.05 9.23
CA SER A 36 4.15 7.17 8.65
C SER A 36 3.49 6.78 7.31
N LYS A 37 2.37 7.42 7.00
CA LYS A 37 1.69 7.30 5.70
C LYS A 37 2.63 7.49 4.51
N SER A 38 3.61 8.39 4.63
CA SER A 38 4.58 8.68 3.57
C SER A 38 5.53 7.51 3.32
N GLU A 39 6.11 6.94 4.38
CA GLU A 39 7.03 5.80 4.28
C GLU A 39 6.34 4.57 3.70
N VAL A 40 5.14 4.26 4.19
CA VAL A 40 4.38 3.10 3.71
C VAL A 40 3.95 3.28 2.25
N LYS A 41 3.55 4.48 1.84
CA LYS A 41 3.28 4.82 0.43
C LYS A 41 4.49 4.60 -0.47
N GLN A 42 5.66 5.07 -0.06
CA GLN A 42 6.88 4.92 -0.85
C GLN A 42 7.24 3.44 -1.03
N ALA A 43 7.17 2.64 0.04
CA ALA A 43 7.42 1.21 -0.05
C ALA A 43 6.38 0.48 -0.93
N PHE A 44 5.12 0.89 -0.87
CA PHE A 44 4.08 0.32 -1.71
C PHE A 44 4.29 0.63 -3.21
N GLU A 45 4.84 1.79 -3.57
CA GLU A 45 5.20 2.07 -4.96
C GLU A 45 6.32 1.15 -5.48
N GLU A 46 7.31 0.82 -4.64
CA GLU A 46 8.34 -0.18 -5.02
C GLU A 46 7.74 -1.58 -5.20
N LEU A 47 6.79 -1.95 -4.34
CA LEU A 47 6.03 -3.20 -4.44
C LEU A 47 5.23 -3.26 -5.75
N ARG A 48 4.54 -2.17 -6.12
CA ARG A 48 3.82 -2.07 -7.40
C ARG A 48 4.74 -2.27 -8.60
N ARG A 49 5.90 -1.60 -8.62
CA ARG A 49 6.91 -1.78 -9.69
C ARG A 49 7.42 -3.22 -9.75
N ALA A 50 7.63 -3.86 -8.61
CA ALA A 50 8.06 -5.26 -8.56
C ALA A 50 6.98 -6.21 -9.12
N HIS A 51 5.70 -5.92 -8.87
CA HIS A 51 4.58 -6.66 -9.45
C HIS A 51 4.50 -6.49 -10.97
N GLU A 52 4.58 -5.25 -11.46
CA GLU A 52 4.64 -4.95 -12.91
C GLU A 52 5.80 -5.69 -13.59
N GLY A 53 6.98 -5.67 -12.95
CA GLY A 53 8.14 -6.43 -13.42
C GLY A 53 7.92 -7.94 -13.45
N LEU A 54 7.20 -8.51 -12.47
CA LEU A 54 6.83 -9.92 -12.49
C LEU A 54 5.89 -10.24 -13.65
N VAL A 55 4.86 -9.42 -13.88
CA VAL A 55 3.91 -9.61 -14.99
C VAL A 55 4.65 -9.60 -16.33
N MET A 56 5.49 -8.61 -16.59
CA MET A 56 6.28 -8.54 -17.83
C MET A 56 7.17 -9.76 -18.03
N LYS A 57 7.87 -10.21 -16.98
CA LYS A 57 8.73 -11.41 -17.07
C LYS A 57 7.96 -12.70 -17.20
N HIS A 58 6.71 -12.72 -16.73
CA HIS A 58 5.81 -13.84 -16.94
C HIS A 58 5.33 -13.92 -18.39
N GLU A 59 4.90 -12.81 -18.97
CA GLU A 59 4.52 -12.71 -20.40
C GLU A 59 5.67 -13.11 -21.33
N GLU A 60 6.89 -12.61 -21.08
CA GLU A 60 8.08 -13.01 -21.83
C GLU A 60 8.34 -14.52 -21.76
N PHE A 61 8.07 -15.14 -20.62
CA PHE A 61 8.26 -16.58 -20.43
C PHE A 61 7.17 -17.41 -21.09
N THR A 62 5.90 -16.97 -21.01
CA THR A 62 4.76 -17.71 -21.56
C THR A 62 4.75 -17.76 -23.08
N MET A 63 5.34 -16.79 -23.76
CA MET A 63 5.55 -16.82 -25.22
C MET A 63 6.43 -17.99 -25.71
N LEU A 64 7.14 -18.67 -24.80
CA LEU A 64 8.07 -19.77 -25.10
C LEU A 64 7.52 -21.14 -24.71
N LEU A 65 6.24 -21.22 -24.33
CA LEU A 65 5.59 -22.42 -23.81
C LEU A 65 4.66 -23.03 -24.85
N ASP A 66 4.48 -24.34 -24.76
CA ASP A 66 3.32 -25.00 -25.36
C ASP A 66 2.06 -24.77 -24.50
N ASP A 67 0.91 -25.23 -25.00
CA ASP A 67 -0.39 -24.99 -24.36
C ASP A 67 -0.46 -25.59 -22.95
N GLU A 68 0.09 -26.79 -22.74
CA GLU A 68 0.06 -27.49 -21.44
C GLU A 68 0.91 -26.74 -20.40
N GLU A 69 2.13 -26.37 -20.78
CA GLU A 69 3.04 -25.62 -19.92
C GLU A 69 2.55 -24.20 -19.65
N PHE A 70 1.87 -23.58 -20.63
CA PHE A 70 1.24 -22.27 -20.49
C PHE A 70 0.17 -22.29 -19.39
N GLU A 71 -0.72 -23.28 -19.39
CA GLU A 71 -1.74 -23.41 -18.36
C GLU A 71 -1.15 -23.55 -16.95
N GLU A 72 -0.08 -24.34 -16.79
CA GLU A 72 0.62 -24.45 -15.52
C GLU A 72 1.26 -23.13 -15.09
N ALA A 73 1.84 -22.39 -16.04
CA ALA A 73 2.43 -21.09 -15.81
C ALA A 73 1.38 -20.06 -15.38
N GLU A 74 0.20 -20.05 -16.00
CA GLU A 74 -0.91 -19.16 -15.65
C GLU A 74 -1.47 -19.47 -14.25
N LYS A 75 -1.65 -20.75 -13.89
CA LYS A 75 -2.06 -21.14 -12.53
C LYS A 75 -1.10 -20.58 -11.48
N TRP A 76 0.20 -20.63 -11.74
CA TRP A 76 1.20 -20.04 -10.85
C TRP A 76 1.09 -18.52 -10.76
N MET A 77 0.85 -17.84 -11.90
CA MET A 77 0.70 -16.39 -11.92
C MET A 77 -0.58 -15.93 -11.21
N GLN A 78 -1.67 -16.71 -11.30
CA GLN A 78 -2.92 -16.44 -10.59
C GLN A 78 -2.72 -16.43 -9.06
N VAL A 79 -1.88 -17.33 -8.52
CA VAL A 79 -1.52 -17.32 -7.09
C VAL A 79 -0.77 -16.04 -6.74
N CYS A 80 0.23 -15.65 -7.54
CA CYS A 80 0.98 -14.41 -7.30
C CYS A 80 0.12 -13.15 -7.40
N ALA A 81 -0.82 -13.09 -8.35
CA ALA A 81 -1.76 -12.00 -8.48
C ALA A 81 -2.71 -11.93 -7.26
N SER A 82 -3.18 -13.07 -6.78
CA SER A 82 -4.05 -13.15 -5.59
C SER A 82 -3.33 -12.65 -4.34
N GLU A 83 -2.06 -13.04 -4.15
CA GLU A 83 -1.21 -12.54 -3.05
C GLU A 83 -1.04 -11.01 -3.12
N TYR A 84 -0.77 -10.47 -4.32
CA TYR A 84 -0.61 -9.03 -4.52
C TYR A 84 -1.92 -8.25 -4.25
N VAL A 85 -3.06 -8.76 -4.70
CA VAL A 85 -4.37 -8.13 -4.45
C VAL A 85 -4.71 -8.11 -2.96
N ALA A 86 -4.53 -9.24 -2.27
CA ALA A 86 -4.75 -9.33 -0.84
C ALA A 86 -3.86 -8.35 -0.06
N PHE A 87 -2.59 -8.23 -0.47
CA PHE A 87 -1.67 -7.25 0.11
C PHE A 87 -2.11 -5.80 -0.16
N THR A 88 -2.57 -5.51 -1.37
CA THR A 88 -3.05 -4.17 -1.76
C THR A 88 -4.25 -3.74 -0.92
N MET A 89 -5.18 -4.66 -0.65
CA MET A 89 -6.31 -4.41 0.26
C MET A 89 -5.84 -4.04 1.67
N ARG A 90 -4.93 -4.84 2.25
CA ARG A 90 -4.33 -4.56 3.58
C ARG A 90 -3.65 -3.19 3.63
N TYR A 91 -2.90 -2.84 2.59
CA TYR A 91 -2.27 -1.52 2.48
C TYR A 91 -3.33 -0.39 2.47
N HIS A 92 -4.39 -0.51 1.67
CA HIS A 92 -5.44 0.50 1.63
C HIS A 92 -6.19 0.65 2.96
N ASP A 93 -6.50 -0.45 3.63
CA ASP A 93 -7.12 -0.43 4.95
C ASP A 93 -6.25 0.31 5.98
N TYR A 94 -4.94 0.09 5.93
CA TYR A 94 -3.98 0.79 6.77
C TYR A 94 -3.94 2.30 6.49
N ILE A 95 -3.91 2.71 5.23
CA ILE A 95 -3.91 4.13 4.86
C ILE A 95 -5.21 4.81 5.30
N LYS A 96 -6.35 4.14 5.11
CA LYS A 96 -7.66 4.63 5.54
C LYS A 96 -7.70 4.84 7.05
N LYS A 97 -7.19 3.88 7.84
CA LYS A 97 -7.10 4.00 9.29
C LYS A 97 -6.30 5.23 9.73
N ILE A 98 -5.14 5.48 9.13
CA ILE A 98 -4.34 6.68 9.45
C ILE A 98 -5.13 7.96 9.17
N ASP A 99 -5.86 8.02 8.06
CA ASP A 99 -6.62 9.20 7.69
C ASP A 99 -7.80 9.44 8.66
N GLU A 100 -8.49 8.38 9.08
CA GLU A 100 -9.56 8.45 10.09
C GLU A 100 -9.05 8.90 11.46
N ASP A 101 -7.87 8.42 11.89
CA ASP A 101 -7.28 8.79 13.17
C ASP A 101 -6.89 10.28 13.20
N LYS A 102 -6.37 10.81 12.09
CA LYS A 102 -6.09 12.26 11.94
C LYS A 102 -7.36 13.10 12.02
N SER A 103 -8.45 12.66 11.39
CA SER A 103 -9.72 13.37 11.43
C SER A 103 -10.29 13.46 12.85
N LYS A 104 -10.10 12.43 13.68
CA LYS A 104 -10.57 12.43 15.08
C LYS A 104 -9.77 13.39 15.98
N GLN A 105 -8.45 13.49 15.79
CA GLN A 105 -7.61 14.42 16.56
C GLN A 105 -7.97 15.89 16.29
N ASN A 106 -8.29 16.24 15.04
CA ASN A 106 -8.68 17.61 14.70
C ASN A 106 -10.03 18.02 15.32
N VAL A 107 -10.95 17.09 15.54
CA VAL A 107 -12.25 17.38 16.16
C VAL A 107 -12.11 17.58 17.68
N SER A 108 -11.23 16.84 18.36
CA SER A 108 -11.01 17.02 19.80
C SER A 108 -10.34 18.35 20.15
N ASP A 109 -9.44 18.87 19.30
CA ASP A 109 -8.78 20.16 19.53
C ASP A 109 -9.72 21.35 19.30
N SER A 110 -10.80 21.21 18.52
CA SER A 110 -11.76 22.29 18.29
C SER A 110 -12.84 22.43 19.38
N VAL A 111 -13.04 21.44 20.26
CA VAL A 111 -14.16 21.42 21.24
C VAL A 111 -13.78 22.03 22.61
N VAL A 112 -12.52 22.40 22.85
CA VAL A 112 -12.08 22.97 24.15
C VAL A 112 -12.16 24.52 24.17
N GLY A 113 -12.84 25.14 23.21
CA GLY A 113 -12.83 26.59 23.02
C GLY A 113 -14.17 27.32 23.17
N GLU A 114 -15.13 26.85 23.98
CA GLU A 114 -16.36 27.65 24.20
C GLU A 114 -17.05 27.41 25.56
N SER A 115 -16.62 28.19 26.57
CA SER A 115 -17.44 28.73 27.66
C SER A 115 -16.57 29.82 28.32
N SER A 116 -16.90 31.11 28.38
CA SER A 116 -18.20 31.72 28.67
C SER A 116 -18.22 33.19 28.19
N GLU A 117 -19.23 33.56 27.41
CA GLU A 117 -19.74 34.93 27.32
C GLU A 117 -20.73 35.17 28.48
N GLU A 118 -20.62 36.30 29.19
CA GLU A 118 -21.70 37.30 29.19
C GLU A 118 -21.29 38.58 29.94
N ASN A 119 -21.50 39.69 29.24
CA ASN A 119 -21.29 41.07 29.63
C ASN A 119 -22.31 41.56 30.67
N ASN A 120 -21.99 42.64 31.37
CA ASN A 120 -23.02 43.66 31.64
C ASN A 120 -22.42 45.08 31.65
N GLU A 121 -22.92 45.88 30.71
CA GLU A 121 -22.80 47.33 30.51
C GLU A 121 -23.32 48.09 31.76
N GLU A 122 -22.61 49.08 32.32
CA GLU A 122 -22.43 50.49 31.92
C GLU A 122 -23.39 51.47 32.64
N SER A 123 -22.81 52.62 33.03
CA SER A 123 -23.42 53.95 33.26
C SER A 123 -23.83 54.43 34.68
N ASN A 124 -22.99 55.37 35.15
CA ASN A 124 -23.26 56.74 35.64
C ASN A 124 -24.04 57.06 36.94
N ASP A 125 -23.32 57.84 37.77
CA ASP A 125 -23.71 59.10 38.43
C ASP A 125 -24.67 59.09 39.64
N SER A 126 -24.11 59.31 40.85
CA SER A 126 -24.59 60.37 41.76
C SER A 126 -23.81 60.47 43.08
N GLN A 127 -23.34 61.69 43.35
CA GLN A 127 -23.30 62.42 44.64
C GLN A 127 -22.48 61.86 45.82
N ARG A 128 -21.42 62.58 46.23
CA ARG A 128 -21.52 63.62 47.29
C ARG A 128 -20.24 64.45 47.43
#